data_AF-A0A7Y5TZ23-F1
#
_entry.id   AF-A0A7Y5TZ23-F1
#
_cell.length_a   1.000
_cell.length_b   1.000
_cell.length_c   1.000
_cell.angle_alpha   90.00
_cell.angle_beta   90.00
_cell.angle_gamma   90.00
#
_symmetry.space_group_name_H-M   'P 1'
#
loop_
_entity.id
_entity.type
_entity.pdbx_description
1 polymer ?
#
loop_
_entity_poly.entity_id
_entity_poly.type
_entity_poly.pdbx_seq_one_letter_code
_entity_poly.pdbx_strand_id
1 'polypeptide(L)'
;MPTDFEELKQRLLQSDDEFRQLATQHHDLDEKIHDLATRHYLSEPEQLEEVTLKKKKLHLKDQMESILRHHLAHRSEPTHARG
;
A
#
# COMPACT_ATOMS: atom_id res chain seq x y z
N MET A 1 7.84 -0.42 -14.38
CA MET A 1 6.50 -0.14 -14.93
C MET A 1 5.53 -0.04 -13.77
N PRO A 2 4.94 1.13 -13.48
CA PRO A 2 3.98 1.30 -12.37
C PRO A 2 2.65 0.57 -12.59
N THR A 3 2.32 0.23 -13.84
CA THR A 3 1.05 -0.37 -14.25
C THR A 3 0.78 -1.75 -13.68
N ASP A 4 1.82 -2.59 -13.55
CA ASP A 4 1.67 -3.97 -13.09
C ASP A 4 1.21 -4.01 -11.61
N PHE A 5 1.73 -3.09 -10.81
CA PHE A 5 1.35 -2.96 -9.40
C PHE A 5 -0.07 -2.41 -9.25
N GLU A 6 -0.47 -1.41 -10.05
CA GLU A 6 -1.84 -0.86 -10.04
C GLU A 6 -2.89 -1.85 -10.54
N GLU A 7 -2.60 -2.66 -11.55
CA GLU A 7 -3.53 -3.69 -12.05
C GLU A 7 -3.72 -4.84 -11.05
N LEU A 8 -2.63 -5.34 -10.45
CA LEU A 8 -2.70 -6.31 -9.36
C LEU A 8 -3.45 -5.73 -8.16
N LYS A 9 -3.22 -4.45 -7.86
CA LYS A 9 -3.90 -3.72 -6.80
C LYS A 9 -5.40 -3.69 -7.04
N GLN A 10 -5.85 -3.38 -8.25
CA GLN A 10 -7.26 -3.37 -8.63
C GLN A 10 -7.91 -4.76 -8.50
N ARG A 11 -7.23 -5.83 -8.93
CA ARG A 11 -7.75 -7.20 -8.82
C ARG A 11 -7.90 -7.68 -7.37
N LEU A 12 -6.90 -7.38 -6.53
CA LEU A 12 -6.96 -7.70 -5.10
C LEU A 12 -7.98 -6.83 -4.37
N LEU A 13 -8.12 -5.55 -4.71
CA LEU A 13 -9.17 -4.67 -4.16
C LEU A 13 -10.59 -5.22 -4.35
N GLN A 14 -10.83 -6.00 -5.40
CA GLN A 14 -12.14 -6.62 -5.66
C GLN A 14 -12.31 -7.97 -4.98
N SER A 15 -11.23 -8.71 -4.75
CA SER A 15 -11.29 -10.10 -4.26
C SER A 15 -10.90 -10.24 -2.78
N ASP A 16 -10.18 -9.26 -2.23
CA ASP A 16 -9.46 -9.35 -0.97
C ASP A 16 -9.63 -8.06 -0.12
N ASP A 17 -10.37 -8.20 0.99
CA ASP A 17 -10.74 -7.07 1.86
C ASP A 17 -9.51 -6.50 2.61
N GLU A 18 -8.54 -7.36 2.95
CA GLU A 18 -7.31 -6.99 3.65
C GLU A 18 -6.46 -6.06 2.77
N PHE A 19 -6.38 -6.39 1.48
CA PHE A 19 -5.70 -5.55 0.51
C PHE A 19 -6.42 -4.21 0.27
N ARG A 20 -7.75 -4.19 0.31
CA ARG A 20 -8.53 -2.94 0.24
C ARG A 20 -8.21 -2.00 1.41
N GLN A 21 -8.03 -2.54 2.62
CA GLN A 21 -7.60 -1.75 3.77
C GLN A 21 -6.18 -1.20 3.60
N LEU A 22 -5.23 -2.00 3.11
CA LEU A 22 -3.87 -1.56 2.82
C LEU A 22 -3.82 -0.48 1.73
N ALA A 23 -4.63 -0.63 0.67
CA ALA A 23 -4.74 0.35 -0.40
C ALA A 23 -5.25 1.71 0.09
N THR A 24 -6.21 1.70 1.02
CA THR A 24 -6.76 2.90 1.66
C THR A 24 -5.70 3.57 2.53
N GLN A 25 -5.00 2.81 3.38
CA GLN A 25 -3.90 3.32 4.21
C GLN A 25 -2.75 3.87 3.36
N HIS A 26 -2.45 3.25 2.22
CA HIS A 26 -1.43 3.75 1.30
C HIS A 26 -1.84 5.09 0.71
N HIS A 27 -3.11 5.29 0.37
CA HIS A 27 -3.59 6.56 -0.16
C HIS A 27 -3.51 7.68 0.89
N ASP A 28 -3.94 7.42 2.12
CA ASP A 28 -3.83 8.37 3.24
C ASP A 28 -2.38 8.76 3.53
N LEU A 29 -1.46 7.78 3.52
CA LEU A 29 -0.03 8.05 3.68
C LEU A 29 0.55 8.80 2.47
N ASP A 30 0.11 8.51 1.25
CA ASP A 30 0.57 9.22 0.05
C ASP A 30 0.15 10.69 0.08
N GLU A 31 -1.11 10.98 0.46
CA GLU A 31 -1.57 12.36 0.65
C GLU A 31 -0.80 13.08 1.75
N LYS A 32 -0.57 12.44 2.91
CA LYS A 32 0.22 13.04 4.00
C LYS A 32 1.67 13.31 3.59
N ILE A 33 2.30 12.38 2.87
CA ILE A 33 3.65 12.58 2.32
C ILE A 33 3.62 13.70 1.30
N HIS A 34 2.61 13.74 0.43
CA HIS A 34 2.49 14.77 -0.60
C HIS A 34 2.32 16.16 0.02
N ASP A 35 1.45 16.31 1.02
CA ASP A 35 1.27 17.56 1.75
C ASP A 35 2.58 18.04 2.38
N LEU A 36 3.28 17.16 3.10
CA LEU A 36 4.57 17.48 3.69
C LEU A 36 5.64 17.79 2.61
N ALA A 37 5.75 16.97 1.57
CA ALA A 37 6.70 17.19 0.47
C ALA A 37 6.42 18.49 -0.31
N THR A 38 5.17 18.94 -0.36
CA THR A 38 4.78 20.21 -1.00
C THR A 38 5.18 21.41 -0.13
N ARG A 39 5.32 21.22 1.18
CA ARG A 39 5.79 22.25 2.10
C ARG A 39 7.30 22.40 1.96
N HIS A 40 7.74 23.32 1.11
CA HIS A 40 9.14 23.58 0.76
C HIS A 40 10.05 23.98 1.96
N TYR A 41 9.48 24.22 3.14
CA TYR A 41 10.17 24.48 4.41
C TYR A 41 9.61 23.55 5.51
N LEU A 42 10.03 22.28 5.46
CA LEU A 42 9.75 21.31 6.52
C LEU A 42 10.65 21.60 7.73
N SER A 43 10.05 21.74 8.91
CA SER A 43 10.79 21.79 10.17
C SER A 43 11.45 20.42 10.45
N GLU A 44 12.51 20.37 11.27
CA GLU A 44 13.13 19.10 11.74
C GLU A 44 12.13 17.98 12.12
N PRO A 45 11.05 18.25 12.89
CA PRO A 45 10.04 17.22 13.16
C PRO A 45 9.29 16.77 11.91
N GLU A 46 8.99 17.67 10.98
CA GLU A 46 8.25 17.35 9.75
C GLU A 46 9.12 16.56 8.75
N GLN A 47 10.44 16.81 8.71
CA GLN A 47 11.37 15.99 7.92
C GLN A 47 11.47 14.56 8.46
N LEU A 48 11.50 14.40 9.79
CA LEU A 48 11.45 13.08 10.42
C LEU A 48 10.11 12.38 10.14
N GLU A 49 9.02 13.14 10.13
CA GLU A 49 7.68 12.63 9.81
C GLU A 49 7.61 12.18 8.34
N GLU A 50 8.11 12.97 7.39
CA GLU A 50 8.27 12.61 5.97
C GLU A 50 9.05 11.31 5.81
N VAL A 51 10.22 11.19 6.44
CA VAL A 51 11.03 9.96 6.37
C VAL A 51 10.29 8.77 6.96
N THR A 52 9.57 8.97 8.06
CA THR A 52 8.78 7.94 8.73
C THR A 52 7.60 7.50 7.86
N LEU A 53 6.89 8.45 7.24
CA LEU A 53 5.79 8.18 6.33
C LEU A 53 6.28 7.49 5.07
N LYS A 54 7.41 7.90 4.50
CA LYS A 54 8.04 7.26 3.35
C LYS A 54 8.44 5.81 3.66
N LYS A 55 8.94 5.54 4.87
CA LYS A 55 9.15 4.18 5.38
C LYS A 55 7.85 3.40 5.51
N LYS A 56 6.78 3.99 6.07
CA LYS A 56 5.47 3.33 6.16
C LYS A 56 4.86 3.03 4.79
N LYS A 57 4.99 3.94 3.83
CA LYS A 57 4.58 3.72 2.45
C LYS A 57 5.36 2.56 1.82
N LEU A 58 6.67 2.50 2.05
CA LEU A 58 7.49 1.37 1.61
C LEU A 58 7.04 0.06 2.28
N HIS A 59 6.73 0.10 3.57
CA HIS A 59 6.23 -1.06 4.32
C HIS A 59 4.88 -1.55 3.79
N LEU A 60 3.94 -0.63 3.49
CA LEU A 60 2.67 -1.00 2.86
C LEU A 60 2.88 -1.60 1.48
N LYS A 61 3.84 -1.07 0.71
CA LYS A 61 4.19 -1.64 -0.59
C LYS A 61 4.76 -3.06 -0.44
N ASP A 62 5.61 -3.29 0.56
CA ASP A 62 6.18 -4.60 0.90
C ASP A 62 5.08 -5.57 1.36
N GLN A 63 4.12 -5.12 2.18
CA GLN A 63 2.97 -5.91 2.58
C GLN A 63 2.08 -6.27 1.39
N MET A 64 1.80 -5.33 0.49
CA MET A 64 1.05 -5.59 -0.74
C MET A 64 1.77 -6.62 -1.63
N GLU A 65 3.09 -6.50 -1.78
CA GLU A 65 3.89 -7.44 -2.54
C GLU A 65 3.96 -8.82 -1.88
N SER A 66 3.99 -8.87 -0.55
CA SER A 66 3.91 -10.11 0.23
C SER A 66 2.56 -10.81 0.03
N ILE A 67 1.45 -10.07 0.08
CA ILE A 67 0.11 -10.60 -0.21
C ILE A 67 0.03 -11.11 -1.63
N LEU A 68 0.58 -10.37 -2.59
CA LEU A 68 0.63 -10.79 -3.99
C LEU A 68 1.42 -12.07 -4.18
N ARG A 69 2.59 -12.16 -3.55
CA ARG A 69 3.44 -13.34 -3.58
C ARG A 69 2.76 -14.54 -2.91
N HIS A 70 2.10 -14.30 -1.79
CA HIS A 70 1.30 -15.30 -1.09
C HIS A 70 0.13 -15.77 -1.93
N HIS A 71 -0.60 -14.86 -2.60
CA HIS A 71 -1.73 -15.17 -3.45
C HIS A 71 -1.33 -15.85 -4.77
N LEU A 72 -0.13 -15.56 -5.30
CA LEU A 72 0.47 -16.32 -6.41
C LEU A 72 0.85 -17.74 -5.97
N ALA A 73 1.40 -17.89 -4.77
CA ALA A 73 1.75 -19.20 -4.20
C ALA A 73 0.50 -20.01 -3.79
N HIS A 74 -0.54 -19.35 -3.27
CA HIS A 74 -1.82 -19.92 -2.86
C HIS A 74 -2.89 -19.92 -3.95
N ARG A 75 -2.58 -19.51 -5.19
CA ARG A 75 -3.49 -19.63 -6.34
C ARG A 75 -3.90 -21.09 -6.62
N SER A 76 -3.33 -22.05 -5.89
CA SER A 76 -3.69 -23.46 -5.85
C SER A 76 -4.86 -23.81 -4.92
N GLU A 77 -5.40 -22.89 -4.11
CA GLU A 77 -6.62 -23.16 -3.31
C GLU A 77 -7.63 -22.00 -3.39
N PRO A 78 -8.81 -22.20 -4.01
CA PRO A 78 -9.89 -21.23 -4.03
C PRO A 78 -10.67 -21.33 -2.70
N THR A 79 -10.27 -20.57 -1.70
CA THR A 79 -10.99 -20.57 -0.41
C THR A 79 -11.54 -19.18 -0.11
N HIS A 80 -12.56 -18.78 -0.86
CA HIS A 80 -13.57 -17.87 -0.34
C HIS A 80 -14.93 -18.58 -0.39
N ALA A 81 -15.09 -19.55 0.52
CA ALA A 81 -16.40 -19.96 0.99
C ALA A 81 -16.63 -19.24 2.31
N ARG A 82 -17.48 -18.21 2.31
CA ARG A 82 -18.10 -17.73 3.55
C ARG A 82 -19.49 -17.20 3.23
N GLY A 83 -20.45 -18.12 3.27
CA GLY A 83 -21.85 -17.84 3.59
C GLY A 83 -22.08 -17.88 5.09
#